data_AF-A0A2G6K6K3-F1
#
_entry.id   AF-A0A2G6K6K3-F1
#
_cell.length_a   1.000
_cell.length_b   1.000
_cell.length_c   1.000
_cell.angle_alpha   90.00
_cell.angle_beta   90.00
_cell.angle_gamma   90.00
#
_symmetry.space_group_name_H-M   'P 1'
#
loop_
_entity.id
_entity.type
_entity.pdbx_description
1 polymer ?
#
loop_
_entity_poly.entity_id
_entity_poly.type
_entity_poly.pdbx_seq_one_letter_code
_entity_poly.pdbx_strand_id
1 'polypeptide(L)' 'SETHGIFATRTPNRPNPIGLTVAELIEKEGPVIRIKGITAIDGTPLLDIKPYFSATDSIPNARIEWFEKSMKQNG' A
#
# COMPACT_ATOMS: atom_id res chain seq x y z
N SER A 1 16.37 16.06 0.48
CA SER A 1 15.88 14.69 0.28
C SER A 1 16.75 14.04 -0.78
N GLU A 2 17.17 12.79 -0.56
CA GLU A 2 17.91 12.01 -1.56
C GLU A 2 16.91 11.38 -2.56
N THR A 3 17.25 11.38 -3.84
CA THR A 3 16.41 10.75 -4.88
C THR A 3 16.59 9.24 -4.85
N HIS A 4 15.48 8.50 -4.89
CA HIS A 4 15.48 7.05 -4.95
C HIS A 4 14.89 6.59 -6.30
N GLY A 5 15.40 5.48 -6.84
CA GLY A 5 14.83 4.88 -8.04
C GLY A 5 13.37 4.49 -7.84
N ILE A 6 12.56 4.56 -8.90
CA ILE A 6 11.09 4.38 -8.81
C ILE A 6 10.67 3.07 -8.13
N PHE A 7 11.42 1.99 -8.35
CA PHE A 7 11.12 0.66 -7.78
C PHE A 7 11.50 0.53 -6.30
N ALA A 8 12.34 1.42 -5.78
CA ALA A 8 12.63 1.51 -4.35
C ALA A 8 11.55 2.29 -3.57
N THR A 9 10.52 2.81 -4.26
CA THR A 9 9.48 3.65 -3.69
C THR A 9 8.08 3.15 -4.03
N ARG A 10 7.07 3.77 -3.42
CA ARG A 10 5.64 3.56 -3.72
C ARG A 10 5.02 4.74 -4.45
N THR A 11 5.80 5.50 -5.22
CA THR A 11 5.26 6.61 -6.03
C THR A 11 4.19 6.11 -7.00
N PRO A 12 3.08 6.85 -7.20
CA PRO A 12 2.09 6.53 -8.24
C PRO A 12 2.64 6.76 -9.65
N ASN A 13 3.69 7.55 -9.82
CA ASN A 13 4.34 7.79 -11.11
C ASN A 13 5.27 6.63 -11.50
N ARG A 14 4.72 5.58 -12.10
CA ARG A 14 5.42 4.34 -12.49
C ARG A 14 4.90 3.85 -13.85
N PRO A 15 5.70 3.07 -14.62
CA PRO A 15 5.30 2.60 -15.95
C PRO A 15 3.95 1.86 -15.99
N ASN A 16 3.67 1.09 -14.94
CA ASN A 16 2.37 0.46 -14.70
C ASN A 16 1.77 1.05 -13.41
N PRO A 17 0.81 1.99 -13.47
CA PRO A 17 0.28 2.73 -12.31
C PRO A 17 -0.69 1.90 -11.47
N ILE A 18 -0.22 0.79 -10.93
CA ILE A 18 -0.99 -0.12 -10.09
C ILE A 18 -0.65 0.17 -8.62
N GLY A 19 -1.67 0.60 -7.87
CA GLY A 19 -1.61 0.75 -6.42
C GLY A 19 -1.93 -0.56 -5.70
N LEU A 20 -1.32 -0.77 -4.54
CA LEU A 20 -1.60 -1.92 -3.67
C LEU A 20 -1.87 -1.42 -2.25
N THR A 21 -2.98 -1.87 -1.67
CA THR A 21 -3.34 -1.58 -0.29
C THR A 21 -3.88 -2.84 0.37
N VAL A 22 -3.44 -3.12 1.60
CA VAL A 22 -4.13 -4.05 2.50
C VAL A 22 -5.17 -3.23 3.25
N ALA A 23 -6.43 -3.63 3.16
CA ALA A 23 -7.53 -2.94 3.80
C ALA A 23 -8.31 -3.88 4.72
N GLU A 24 -8.89 -3.32 5.77
CA GLU A 24 -9.78 -4.05 6.67
C GLU A 24 -11.16 -4.19 6.03
N LEU A 25 -11.67 -5.41 5.94
CA LEU A 25 -13.05 -5.67 5.54
C LEU A 25 -13.98 -5.33 6.71
N ILE A 26 -14.84 -4.33 6.52
CA ILE A 26 -15.83 -3.92 7.52
C ILE A 26 -17.15 -4.67 7.27
N GLU A 27 -17.59 -4.73 6.01
CA GLU A 27 -18.88 -5.30 5.66
C GLU A 27 -18.92 -5.72 4.19
N LYS A 28 -19.75 -6.73 3.89
CA LYS A 28 -20.09 -7.14 2.53
C LYS A 28 -21.60 -7.22 2.36
N GLU A 29 -22.14 -6.43 1.46
CA GLU A 29 -23.56 -6.40 1.08
C GLU A 29 -23.69 -6.65 -0.42
N GLY A 30 -24.05 -7.87 -0.81
CA GLY A 30 -24.13 -8.24 -2.23
C GLY A 30 -22.78 -8.03 -2.95
N PRO A 31 -22.71 -7.20 -4.01
CA PRO A 31 -21.48 -6.87 -4.72
C PRO A 31 -20.70 -5.70 -4.07
N VAL A 32 -21.26 -5.04 -3.06
CA VAL A 32 -20.62 -3.90 -2.39
C VAL A 32 -19.81 -4.39 -1.21
N ILE A 33 -18.59 -3.89 -1.08
CA ILE A 33 -17.68 -4.18 0.02
C ILE A 33 -17.30 -2.85 0.67
N ARG A 34 -17.56 -2.72 1.98
CA ARG A 34 -17.08 -1.59 2.77
C ARG A 34 -15.76 -1.96 3.42
N ILE A 35 -14.75 -1.13 3.19
CA ILE A 35 -13.39 -1.34 3.68
C ILE A 35 -12.86 -0.09 4.39
N LYS A 36 -11.86 -0.29 5.24
CA LYS A 36 -11.13 0.79 5.92
C LYS A 36 -9.64 0.71 5.59
N GLY A 37 -9.02 1.87 5.42
CA GLY A 37 -7.56 1.99 5.21
C GLY A 37 -7.10 2.00 3.75
N ILE A 38 -7.98 2.31 2.78
CA ILE A 38 -7.61 2.46 1.37
C ILE A 38 -7.00 3.85 1.11
N THR A 39 -6.02 3.93 0.20
CA THR A 39 -5.37 5.19 -0.22
C THR A 39 -5.81 5.65 -1.62
N ALA A 40 -6.63 4.86 -2.30
CA ALA A 40 -7.22 5.21 -3.57
C ALA A 40 -8.22 6.37 -3.40
N ILE A 41 -8.25 7.26 -4.38
CA ILE A 41 -9.24 8.34 -4.43
C ILE A 41 -10.56 7.83 -5.03
N ASP A 42 -11.64 8.56 -4.81
CA ASP A 42 -12.93 8.24 -5.39
C ASP A 42 -12.86 8.09 -6.93
N GLY A 43 -13.60 7.12 -7.47
CA GLY A 43 -13.57 6.77 -8.90
C GLY A 43 -12.33 6.03 -9.39
N THR A 44 -11.35 5.69 -8.53
CA THR A 44 -10.18 4.89 -8.94
C THR A 44 -10.63 3.49 -9.41
N PRO A 45 -10.25 3.04 -10.62
CA PRO A 45 -10.61 1.71 -11.11
C PRO A 45 -10.02 0.58 -10.26
N LEU A 46 -10.85 -0.41 -9.93
CA LEU A 46 -10.42 -1.62 -9.25
C LEU A 46 -9.94 -2.66 -10.27
N LEU A 47 -8.74 -3.19 -10.06
CA LEU A 47 -8.17 -4.24 -10.92
C LEU A 47 -8.39 -5.65 -10.36
N ASP A 48 -8.21 -5.82 -9.04
CA ASP A 48 -8.19 -7.14 -8.40
C ASP A 48 -8.48 -7.04 -6.90
N ILE A 49 -9.00 -8.13 -6.31
CA ILE A 49 -9.21 -8.31 -4.86
C ILE A 49 -8.76 -9.72 -4.49
N LYS A 50 -7.95 -9.84 -3.44
CA LYS A 50 -7.53 -11.13 -2.88
C LYS A 50 -7.63 -11.11 -1.35
N PRO A 51 -7.96 -12.24 -0.70
CA PRO A 51 -7.85 -12.36 0.75
C PRO A 51 -6.39 -12.18 1.17
N TYR A 52 -6.19 -11.45 2.28
CA TYR A 52 -4.87 -11.32 2.91
C TYR A 52 -4.60 -12.55 3.79
N PHE A 53 -3.53 -13.27 3.48
CA PHE A 53 -3.08 -14.42 4.25
C PHE A 53 -1.86 -14.03 5.07
N SER A 54 -2.06 -13.76 6.36
CA SER A 54 -0.97 -13.32 7.25
C SER A 54 0.24 -14.27 7.26
N ALA A 55 0.03 -15.57 7.04
CA ALA A 55 1.08 -16.58 6.97
C ALA A 55 2.03 -16.40 5.77
N THR A 56 1.58 -15.79 4.67
CA THR A 56 2.36 -15.64 3.43
C THR A 56 2.65 -14.18 3.08
N ASP A 57 1.72 -13.28 3.39
CA ASP A 57 1.77 -11.89 2.96
C ASP A 57 2.45 -10.97 3.99
N SER A 58 2.55 -11.42 5.25
CA SER A 58 3.14 -10.63 6.33
C SER A 58 4.65 -10.87 6.45
N ILE A 59 5.42 -9.78 6.44
CA ILE A 59 6.84 -9.76 6.83
C ILE A 59 7.00 -8.78 8.00
N PRO A 60 6.74 -9.20 9.26
CA PRO A 60 6.63 -8.30 10.41
C PRO A 60 7.88 -7.46 10.71
N ASN A 61 9.06 -7.98 10.34
CA ASN A 61 10.35 -7.35 10.60
C ASN A 61 10.95 -6.66 9.36
N ALA A 62 10.14 -6.40 8.32
CA ALA A 62 10.61 -5.68 7.14
C ALA A 62 11.06 -4.25 7.52
N ARG A 63 12.18 -3.80 6.93
CA ARG A 63 12.79 -2.50 7.22
C ARG A 63 13.10 -1.73 5.94
N ILE A 64 13.06 -0.40 6.05
CA ILE A 64 13.42 0.52 4.96
C ILE A 64 14.45 1.49 5.51
N GLU A 65 15.73 1.11 5.47
CA GLU A 65 16.79 1.83 6.20
C GLU A 65 16.91 3.30 5.83
N TRP A 66 16.82 3.65 4.55
CA TRP A 66 16.91 5.04 4.09
C TRP A 66 15.73 5.87 4.63
N PHE A 67 14.54 5.27 4.75
CA PHE A 67 13.35 5.93 5.28
C PHE A 67 13.49 6.15 6.79
N GLU A 68 13.94 5.13 7.53
CA GLU A 68 14.22 5.23 8.97
C GLU A 68 15.26 6.32 9.28
N LYS A 69 16.34 6.41 8.48
CA LYS A 69 17.35 7.48 8.62
C LYS A 69 16.74 8.86 8.43
N SER A 70 15.85 9.02 7.44
CA SER A 70 15.20 10.29 7.16
C SER A 70 14.27 10.76 8.30
N MET A 71 13.57 9.84 8.97
CA MET A 71 12.70 10.18 10.10
C MET A 71 13.49 10.61 11.34
N LYS A 72 14.67 10.03 11.58
CA LYS A 72 15.55 10.37 12.71
C LYS A 72 16.25 11.72 12.57
N GLN A 73 16.42 12.22 11.36
CA GLN A 73 17.06 13.52 11.09
C GLN A 73 16.08 14.69 11.24
N ASN A 74 14.78 14.42 11.29
CA ASN A 74 13.71 15.42 11.34
C ASN A 74 13.05 15.56 12.73
N GLY A 75 13.60 14.92 13.77
CA GLY A 75 13.14 15.04 15.17
C GLY A 75 14.30 15.46 16.05
#